data_AF-A0A7Y2U0P1-F1
#
_entry.id   AF-A0A7Y2U0P1-F1
#
_cell.length_a   1.000
_cell.length_b   1.000
_cell.length_c   1.000
_cell.angle_alpha   90.00
_cell.angle_beta   90.00
_cell.angle_gamma   90.00
#
_symmetry.space_group_name_H-M   'P 1'
#
loop_
_entity.id
_entity.type
_entity.pdbx_description
1 polymer ?
#
loop_
_entity_poly.entity_id
_entity_poly.type
_entity_poly.pdbx_seq_one_letter_code
_entity_poly.pdbx_strand_id
1 'polypeptide(L)'
;VLQPAYRRGNSYQAIYARLQSPDAFPAFKDALTSDPRLNVKPMREADYYDEQSSMLYNLITGLGTLVAVIMGLGAIFGALNTMYTAVSARAREIATLRALGFSAGPVVVSVLLESLLLSLVGGAIGAALAWWAFDGFRAATLNFTSFAQVAFAFEVSPSLLVRGITFALLIGLVGGLFPAVRAARQSVSSALREQ
;
A
#
# COMPACT_ATOMS: atom_id res chain seq x y z
N VAL A 1 7.30 40.89 -9.56
CA VAL A 1 7.68 42.28 -9.19
C VAL A 1 8.03 43.19 -10.39
N LEU A 2 7.78 42.78 -11.66
CA LEU A 2 8.13 43.59 -12.85
C LEU A 2 6.92 44.00 -13.73
N GLN A 3 5.70 43.72 -13.31
CA GLN A 3 4.47 44.01 -14.08
C GLN A 3 4.21 45.50 -14.37
N PRO A 4 4.47 46.45 -13.44
CA PRO A 4 4.08 47.85 -13.66
C PRO A 4 4.87 48.57 -14.77
N ALA A 5 6.07 48.08 -15.10
CA ALA A 5 6.96 48.73 -16.07
C ALA A 5 6.53 48.54 -17.54
N TYR A 6 5.63 47.60 -17.84
CA TYR A 6 5.37 47.14 -19.22
C TYR A 6 3.97 47.43 -19.78
N ARG A 7 3.08 48.16 -19.10
CA ARG A 7 1.68 48.42 -19.56
C ARG A 7 0.98 47.17 -20.14
N ARG A 8 1.23 45.98 -19.59
CA ARG A 8 0.50 44.78 -19.99
C ARG A 8 -0.90 44.86 -19.38
N GLY A 9 -1.92 45.07 -20.21
CA GLY A 9 -3.34 44.96 -19.79
C GLY A 9 -3.65 43.57 -19.21
N ASN A 10 -4.85 43.40 -18.63
CA ASN A 10 -5.33 42.19 -17.93
C ASN A 10 -4.62 40.90 -18.36
N SER A 11 -3.63 40.48 -17.58
CA SER A 11 -2.91 39.23 -17.83
C SER A 11 -3.70 38.09 -17.18
N TYR A 12 -4.40 37.31 -18.00
CA TYR A 12 -5.04 36.07 -17.55
C TYR A 12 -4.02 34.94 -17.54
N GLN A 13 -3.87 34.26 -16.40
CA GLN A 13 -2.88 33.19 -16.21
C GLN A 13 -3.42 31.81 -16.59
N ALA A 14 -4.75 31.63 -16.57
CA ALA A 14 -5.44 30.44 -17.01
C ALA A 14 -6.78 30.82 -17.66
N ILE A 15 -7.15 30.11 -18.72
CA ILE A 15 -8.44 30.26 -19.41
C ILE A 15 -9.02 28.86 -19.58
N TYR A 16 -10.24 28.66 -19.09
CA TYR A 16 -10.98 27.41 -19.26
C TYR A 16 -11.89 27.52 -20.47
N ALA A 17 -11.82 26.53 -21.37
CA ALA A 17 -12.68 26.44 -22.54
C ALA A 17 -13.25 25.03 -22.64
N ARG A 18 -14.58 24.93 -22.76
CA ARG A 18 -15.28 23.65 -22.93
C ARG A 18 -15.42 23.35 -24.42
N LEU A 19 -14.81 22.26 -24.87
CA LEU A 19 -14.91 21.78 -26.24
C LEU A 19 -16.25 21.05 -26.47
N GLN A 20 -16.74 21.09 -27.71
CA GLN A 20 -17.98 20.40 -28.12
C GLN A 20 -17.82 18.88 -28.17
N SER A 21 -16.62 18.38 -28.45
CA SER A 21 -16.27 16.96 -28.44
C SER A 21 -14.82 16.74 -27.97
N PRO A 22 -14.49 15.55 -27.41
CA PRO A 22 -13.12 15.20 -27.03
C PRO A 22 -12.12 15.22 -28.20
N ASP A 23 -12.62 14.91 -29.39
CA ASP A 23 -11.84 14.82 -30.64
C ASP A 23 -11.51 16.20 -31.24
N ALA A 24 -12.15 17.27 -30.76
CA ALA A 24 -11.85 18.64 -31.19
C ALA A 24 -10.57 19.19 -30.54
N PHE A 25 -10.01 18.51 -29.54
CA PHE A 25 -8.83 18.99 -28.81
C PHE A 25 -7.56 19.14 -29.67
N PRO A 26 -7.18 18.19 -30.54
CA PRO A 26 -6.01 18.35 -31.40
C PRO A 26 -6.12 19.57 -32.31
N ALA A 27 -7.25 19.74 -33.00
CA ALA A 27 -7.49 20.90 -33.86
C ALA A 27 -7.46 22.23 -33.10
N PHE A 28 -8.00 22.26 -31.88
CA PHE A 28 -7.96 23.44 -31.01
C PHE A 28 -6.53 23.76 -30.53
N LYS A 29 -5.76 22.74 -30.15
CA LYS A 29 -4.35 22.87 -29.76
C LYS A 29 -3.50 23.39 -30.92
N ASP A 30 -3.70 22.86 -32.12
CA ASP A 30 -2.94 23.26 -33.31
C ASP A 30 -3.27 24.70 -33.69
N ALA A 31 -4.55 25.10 -33.66
CA ALA A 31 -4.95 26.48 -33.90
C ALA A 31 -4.28 27.47 -32.92
N LEU A 32 -4.19 27.12 -31.63
CA LEU A 32 -3.57 27.99 -30.63
C LEU A 32 -2.03 28.02 -30.70
N THR A 33 -1.40 26.90 -31.04
CA THR A 33 0.08 26.81 -31.12
C THR A 33 0.63 27.33 -32.44
N SER A 34 -0.21 27.42 -33.48
CA SER A 34 0.17 27.97 -34.78
C SER A 34 0.26 29.50 -34.83
N ASP A 35 -0.35 30.22 -33.88
CA ASP A 35 -0.28 31.68 -33.80
C ASP A 35 0.98 32.12 -33.04
N PRO A 36 1.98 32.75 -33.70
CA PRO A 36 3.22 33.19 -33.06
C PRO A 36 3.01 34.28 -31.99
N ARG A 37 1.82 34.90 -31.94
CA ARG A 37 1.46 35.91 -30.94
C ARG A 37 1.03 35.28 -29.61
N LEU A 38 0.66 34.01 -29.61
CA LEU A 38 0.17 33.29 -28.46
C LEU A 38 1.27 32.38 -27.89
N ASN A 39 1.73 32.70 -26.68
CA ASN A 39 2.59 31.80 -25.91
C ASN A 39 1.73 31.07 -24.86
N VAL A 40 1.03 30.03 -25.30
CA VAL A 40 0.12 29.23 -24.48
C VAL A 40 0.50 27.75 -24.55
N LYS A 41 0.29 27.01 -23.45
CA LYS A 41 0.40 25.54 -23.42
C LYS A 41 -1.03 24.97 -23.32
N PRO A 42 -1.72 24.67 -24.43
CA PRO A 42 -3.04 24.07 -24.38
C PRO A 42 -2.90 22.65 -23.83
N MET A 43 -3.66 22.36 -22.78
CA MET A 43 -3.66 21.08 -22.09
C MET A 43 -5.08 20.74 -21.69
N ARG A 44 -5.41 19.45 -21.63
CA ARG A 44 -6.69 19.01 -21.07
C ARG A 44 -6.64 19.21 -19.57
N GLU A 45 -7.80 19.48 -18.99
CA GLU A 45 -7.92 19.69 -17.55
C GLU A 45 -7.44 18.46 -16.76
N ALA A 46 -7.75 17.24 -17.23
CA ALA A 46 -7.24 16.00 -16.65
C ALA A 46 -5.71 15.93 -16.67
N ASP A 47 -5.09 16.18 -17.83
CA ASP A 47 -3.62 16.14 -17.98
C ASP A 47 -2.93 17.20 -17.11
N TYR A 48 -3.55 18.37 -16.91
CA TYR A 48 -3.03 19.42 -16.03
C TYR A 48 -3.01 18.98 -14.56
N TYR A 49 -4.09 18.38 -14.07
CA TYR A 49 -4.16 17.88 -12.70
C TYR A 49 -3.25 16.67 -12.48
N ASP A 50 -3.09 15.81 -13.49
CA ASP A 50 -2.15 14.69 -13.47
C ASP A 50 -0.69 15.17 -13.43
N GLU A 51 -0.30 16.12 -14.29
CA GLU A 51 1.06 16.69 -14.35
C GLU A 51 1.38 17.47 -13.05
N GLN A 52 0.39 18.14 -12.46
CA GLN A 52 0.55 18.87 -11.19
C GLN A 52 0.65 17.94 -9.97
N SER A 53 -0.06 16.81 -9.99
CA SER A 53 -0.14 15.89 -8.83
C SER A 53 0.90 14.76 -8.89
N SER A 54 1.46 14.45 -10.07
CA SER A 54 2.33 13.30 -10.28
C SER A 54 3.63 13.34 -9.48
N MET A 55 4.26 14.51 -9.30
CA MET A 55 5.47 14.62 -8.46
C MET A 55 5.17 14.28 -6.99
N LEU A 56 4.10 14.85 -6.42
CA LEU A 56 3.70 14.59 -5.04
C LEU A 56 3.21 13.15 -4.86
N TYR A 57 2.42 12.64 -5.80
CA TYR A 57 1.96 11.26 -5.81
C TYR A 57 3.14 10.28 -5.82
N ASN A 58 4.13 10.49 -6.71
CA ASN A 58 5.31 9.62 -6.78
C ASN A 58 6.15 9.69 -5.51
N LEU A 59 6.28 10.87 -4.89
CA LEU A 59 7.00 11.04 -3.63
C LEU A 59 6.30 10.30 -2.49
N ILE A 60 4.98 10.51 -2.32
CA ILE A 60 4.18 9.89 -1.26
C ILE A 60 4.13 8.38 -1.45
N THR A 61 3.82 7.90 -2.66
CA THR A 61 3.77 6.47 -2.97
C THR A 61 5.16 5.83 -2.83
N GLY A 62 6.22 6.51 -3.25
CA GLY A 62 7.60 6.01 -3.12
C GLY A 62 8.00 5.83 -1.65
N LEU A 63 7.83 6.87 -0.82
CA LEU A 63 8.11 6.81 0.62
C LEU A 63 7.19 5.82 1.34
N GLY A 64 5.90 5.83 1.01
CA GLY A 64 4.92 4.91 1.57
C GLY A 64 5.26 3.44 1.26
N THR A 65 5.71 3.16 0.04
CA THR A 65 6.15 1.81 -0.36
C THR A 65 7.38 1.38 0.41
N LEU A 66 8.36 2.26 0.58
CA LEU A 66 9.56 1.98 1.37
C LEU A 66 9.19 1.62 2.82
N VAL A 67 8.36 2.43 3.47
CA VAL A 67 7.91 2.18 4.85
C VAL A 67 7.14 0.87 4.93
N ALA A 68 6.22 0.61 3.99
CA ALA A 68 5.44 -0.63 3.93
C ALA A 68 6.33 -1.87 3.81
N VAL A 69 7.40 -1.80 3.01
CA VAL A 69 8.37 -2.90 2.87
C VAL A 69 9.12 -3.14 4.18
N ILE A 70 9.66 -2.09 4.81
CA ILE A 70 10.40 -2.23 6.08
C ILE A 70 9.49 -2.77 7.18
N MET A 71 8.29 -2.23 7.34
CA MET A 71 7.33 -2.71 8.33
C MET A 71 6.86 -4.13 8.02
N GLY A 72 6.65 -4.46 6.75
CA GLY A 72 6.30 -5.82 6.31
C GLY A 72 7.39 -6.84 6.67
N LEU A 73 8.65 -6.51 6.45
CA LEU A 73 9.77 -7.34 6.89
C LEU A 73 9.79 -7.51 8.41
N GLY A 74 9.63 -6.42 9.16
CA GLY A 74 9.53 -6.47 10.63
C GLY A 74 8.38 -7.36 11.11
N ALA A 75 7.22 -7.27 10.46
CA ALA A 75 6.07 -8.11 10.76
C ALA A 75 6.33 -9.59 10.47
N ILE A 76 7.05 -9.91 9.38
CA ILE A 76 7.48 -11.29 9.10
C ILE A 76 8.37 -11.82 10.23
N PHE A 77 9.37 -11.06 10.68
CA PHE A 77 10.24 -11.47 11.79
C PHE A 77 9.48 -11.60 13.11
N GLY A 78 8.53 -10.69 13.38
CA GLY A 78 7.64 -10.79 14.53
C GLY A 78 6.81 -12.07 14.50
N ALA A 79 6.13 -12.34 13.38
CA ALA A 79 5.34 -13.54 13.17
C ALA A 79 6.18 -14.81 13.31
N LEU A 80 7.39 -14.84 12.72
CA LEU A 80 8.34 -15.93 12.83
C LEU A 80 8.68 -16.23 14.29
N ASN A 81 9.05 -15.21 15.06
CA ASN A 81 9.45 -15.38 16.46
C ASN A 81 8.28 -15.84 17.34
N THR A 82 7.10 -15.27 17.13
CA THR A 82 5.88 -15.67 17.83
C THR A 82 5.52 -17.12 17.53
N MET A 83 5.51 -17.52 16.26
CA MET A 83 5.23 -18.89 15.85
C MET A 83 6.28 -19.87 16.36
N TYR A 84 7.56 -19.49 16.32
CA TYR A 84 8.63 -20.30 16.88
C TYR A 84 8.41 -20.60 18.37
N THR A 85 8.03 -19.57 19.13
CA THR A 85 7.75 -19.69 20.57
C THR A 85 6.49 -20.53 20.84
N ALA A 86 5.43 -20.33 20.06
CA ALA A 86 4.20 -21.10 20.19
C ALA A 86 4.41 -22.60 19.89
N VAL A 87 5.18 -22.90 18.84
CA VAL A 87 5.53 -24.26 18.45
C VAL A 87 6.43 -24.93 19.48
N SER A 88 7.45 -24.23 19.99
CA SER A 88 8.39 -24.81 20.95
C SER A 88 7.70 -25.17 22.28
N ALA A 89 6.73 -24.35 22.72
CA ALA A 89 5.93 -24.64 23.91
C ALA A 89 5.12 -25.95 23.80
N ARG A 90 4.73 -26.35 22.58
CA ARG A 90 3.91 -27.54 22.29
C ARG A 90 4.73 -28.70 21.70
N ALA A 91 6.06 -28.62 21.73
CA ALA A 91 6.94 -29.60 21.07
C ALA A 91 6.75 -31.03 21.58
N ARG A 92 6.46 -31.22 22.88
CA ARG A 92 6.17 -32.55 23.46
C ARG A 92 4.92 -33.17 22.87
N GLU A 93 3.84 -32.41 22.71
CA GLU A 93 2.58 -32.88 22.11
C GLU A 93 2.79 -33.31 20.65
N ILE A 94 3.58 -32.54 19.90
CA ILE A 94 3.95 -32.87 18.52
C ILE A 94 4.79 -34.16 18.49
N ALA A 95 5.74 -34.30 19.43
CA ALA A 95 6.58 -35.48 19.53
C ALA A 95 5.80 -36.74 19.90
N THR A 96 4.82 -36.65 20.82
CA THR A 96 3.97 -37.80 21.18
C THR A 96 3.08 -38.21 20.01
N LEU A 97 2.48 -37.27 19.29
CA LEU A 97 1.70 -37.58 18.07
C LEU A 97 2.56 -38.28 17.01
N ARG A 98 3.78 -37.80 16.80
CA ARG A 98 4.74 -38.44 15.87
C ARG A 98 5.21 -39.82 16.34
N ALA A 99 5.36 -40.02 17.66
CA ALA A 99 5.70 -41.32 18.23
C ALA A 99 4.58 -42.36 18.02
N LEU A 100 3.32 -41.92 17.97
CA LEU A 100 2.15 -42.74 17.66
C LEU A 100 1.98 -43.03 16.15
N GLY A 101 2.87 -42.53 15.30
CA GLY A 101 2.88 -42.81 13.86
C GLY A 101 2.20 -41.75 12.98
N PHE A 102 1.81 -40.60 13.53
CA PHE A 102 1.31 -39.50 12.70
C PHE A 102 2.40 -38.94 11.78
N SER A 103 2.02 -38.66 10.53
CA SER A 103 2.90 -38.02 9.57
C SER A 103 3.17 -36.55 9.94
N ALA A 104 4.24 -35.99 9.39
CA ALA A 104 4.64 -34.61 9.71
C ALA A 104 3.76 -33.55 9.03
N GLY A 105 2.96 -33.94 8.03
CA GLY A 105 2.08 -33.05 7.27
C GLY A 105 0.98 -32.37 8.10
N PRO A 106 0.17 -33.11 8.87
CA PRO A 106 -0.84 -32.54 9.77
C PRO A 106 -0.29 -31.49 10.73
N VAL A 107 0.94 -31.68 11.24
CA VAL A 107 1.61 -30.69 12.10
C VAL A 107 1.88 -29.38 11.35
N VAL A 108 2.42 -29.48 10.12
CA VAL A 108 2.66 -28.30 9.28
C VAL A 108 1.36 -27.56 9.00
N VAL A 109 0.31 -28.29 8.59
CA VAL A 109 -0.99 -27.70 8.25
C VAL A 109 -1.61 -27.02 9.47
N SER A 110 -1.54 -27.63 10.66
CA SER A 110 -2.05 -27.03 11.88
C SER A 110 -1.36 -25.71 12.21
N VAL A 111 -0.03 -25.65 12.14
CA VAL A 111 0.74 -24.41 12.43
C VAL A 111 0.48 -23.34 11.37
N LEU A 112 0.38 -23.73 10.10
CA LEU A 112 0.05 -22.81 9.02
C LEU A 112 -1.36 -22.22 9.19
N LEU A 113 -2.35 -23.04 9.55
CA LEU A 113 -3.71 -22.57 9.84
C LEU A 113 -3.73 -21.63 11.04
N GLU A 114 -3.01 -21.93 12.11
CA GLU A 114 -2.89 -21.03 13.27
C GLU A 114 -2.29 -19.67 12.86
N SER A 115 -1.23 -19.68 12.06
CA SER A 115 -0.61 -18.45 11.54
C SER A 115 -1.55 -17.66 10.63
N LEU A 116 -2.25 -18.34 9.72
CA LEU A 116 -3.21 -17.71 8.81
C LEU A 116 -4.39 -17.10 9.55
N LEU A 117 -4.92 -17.78 10.57
CA LEU A 117 -6.01 -17.26 11.40
C LEU A 117 -5.57 -16.02 12.18
N LEU A 118 -4.39 -16.05 12.80
CA LEU A 118 -3.84 -14.89 13.51
C LEU A 118 -3.61 -13.72 12.56
N SER A 119 -3.08 -13.96 11.36
CA SER A 119 -2.91 -12.93 10.33
C SER A 119 -4.22 -12.41 9.78
N LEU A 120 -5.25 -13.25 9.65
CA LEU A 120 -6.58 -12.82 9.23
C LEU A 120 -7.20 -11.88 10.27
N VAL A 121 -7.13 -12.25 11.55
CA VAL A 121 -7.66 -11.43 12.66
C VAL A 121 -6.86 -10.13 12.77
N GLY A 122 -5.54 -10.19 12.76
CA GLY A 122 -4.67 -9.00 12.80
C GLY A 122 -4.87 -8.10 11.58
N GLY A 123 -5.00 -8.69 10.39
CA GLY A 123 -5.30 -7.97 9.15
C GLY A 123 -6.68 -7.31 9.16
N ALA A 124 -7.70 -7.99 9.68
CA ALA A 124 -9.05 -7.43 9.82
C ALA A 124 -9.09 -6.28 10.83
N ILE A 125 -8.42 -6.41 11.98
CA ILE A 125 -8.30 -5.35 12.97
C ILE A 125 -7.54 -4.15 12.38
N GLY A 126 -6.40 -4.40 11.72
CA GLY A 126 -5.64 -3.34 11.06
C GLY A 126 -6.43 -2.63 9.97
N ALA A 127 -7.18 -3.38 9.15
CA ALA A 127 -8.08 -2.86 8.13
C ALA A 127 -9.20 -2.00 8.74
N ALA A 128 -9.83 -2.47 9.83
CA ALA A 128 -10.88 -1.73 10.53
C ALA A 128 -10.34 -0.44 11.17
N LEU A 129 -9.14 -0.48 11.78
CA LEU A 129 -8.47 0.71 12.32
C LEU A 129 -8.10 1.69 11.22
N ALA A 130 -7.59 1.21 10.08
CA ALA A 130 -7.27 2.05 8.93
C ALA A 130 -8.53 2.70 8.35
N TRP A 131 -9.62 1.93 8.19
CA TRP A 131 -10.90 2.48 7.78
C TRP A 131 -11.41 3.52 8.78
N TRP A 132 -11.46 3.21 10.08
CA TRP A 132 -11.96 4.15 11.09
C TRP A 132 -11.12 5.42 11.21
N ALA A 133 -9.79 5.33 11.08
CA ALA A 133 -8.90 6.48 11.22
C ALA A 133 -8.83 7.37 9.97
N PHE A 134 -8.98 6.80 8.78
CA PHE A 134 -8.73 7.50 7.52
C PHE A 134 -9.98 7.70 6.64
N ASP A 135 -11.05 6.94 6.84
CA ASP A 135 -12.28 7.10 6.08
C ASP A 135 -12.92 8.48 6.39
N GLY A 136 -13.04 9.31 5.35
CA GLY A 136 -13.52 10.69 5.47
C GLY A 136 -12.47 11.72 5.90
N PHE A 137 -11.21 11.32 6.13
CA PHE A 137 -10.13 12.25 6.48
C PHE A 137 -9.65 12.99 5.22
N ARG A 138 -9.91 14.30 5.15
CA ARG A 138 -9.45 15.17 4.06
C ARG A 138 -8.19 15.91 4.52
N ALA A 139 -7.03 15.46 4.08
CA ALA A 139 -5.80 16.21 4.29
C ALA A 139 -5.66 17.24 3.17
N ALA A 140 -5.75 18.52 3.52
CA ALA A 140 -5.44 19.60 2.61
C ALA A 140 -3.95 19.93 2.74
N THR A 141 -3.17 19.70 1.69
CA THR A 141 -1.76 20.16 1.63
C THR A 141 -1.64 21.21 0.53
N LEU A 142 -0.99 22.33 0.85
CA LEU A 142 -0.72 23.40 -0.10
C LEU A 142 0.30 22.90 -1.14
N ASN A 143 -0.08 22.91 -2.41
CA ASN A 143 0.88 22.68 -3.50
C ASN A 143 1.79 23.90 -3.60
N PHE A 144 3.07 23.76 -3.26
CA PHE A 144 4.04 24.86 -3.27
C PHE A 144 4.31 25.42 -4.68
N THR A 145 3.92 24.71 -5.74
CA THR A 145 4.16 25.09 -7.13
C THR A 145 3.00 25.87 -7.74
N SER A 146 1.74 25.57 -7.36
CA SER A 146 0.54 26.27 -7.86
C SER A 146 -0.18 27.12 -6.82
N PHE A 147 0.22 27.05 -5.55
CA PHE A 147 -0.51 27.58 -4.39
C PHE A 147 -1.97 27.08 -4.30
N ALA A 148 -2.33 26.04 -5.06
CA ALA A 148 -3.63 25.40 -4.99
C ALA A 148 -3.66 24.41 -3.81
N GLN A 149 -4.79 24.39 -3.12
CA GLN A 149 -5.04 23.42 -2.05
C GLN A 149 -5.32 22.06 -2.70
N VAL A 150 -4.34 21.16 -2.67
CA VAL A 150 -4.56 19.77 -3.09
C VAL A 150 -5.24 19.08 -1.92
N ALA A 151 -6.55 18.87 -2.06
CA ALA A 151 -7.34 18.10 -1.12
C ALA A 151 -7.14 16.61 -1.45
N PHE A 152 -6.29 15.93 -0.69
CA PHE A 152 -6.27 14.47 -0.72
C PHE A 152 -7.50 13.98 0.05
N ALA A 153 -8.50 13.51 -0.69
CA ALA A 153 -9.51 12.65 -0.10
C ALA A 153 -8.85 11.29 0.09
N PHE A 154 -8.46 10.96 1.33
CA PHE A 154 -8.07 9.59 1.66
C PHE A 154 -9.34 8.75 1.63
N GLU A 155 -9.67 8.20 0.47
CA GLU A 155 -10.78 7.30 0.31
C GLU A 155 -10.26 5.87 0.52
N VAL A 156 -10.68 5.25 1.63
CA VAL A 156 -10.34 3.87 1.92
C VAL A 156 -11.23 2.98 1.06
N SER A 157 -10.82 2.76 -0.19
CA SER A 157 -11.61 1.92 -1.10
C SER A 157 -11.64 0.47 -0.61
N PRO A 158 -12.76 -0.27 -0.80
CA PRO A 158 -12.84 -1.68 -0.45
C PRO A 158 -11.73 -2.54 -1.10
N SER A 159 -11.28 -2.15 -2.30
CA SER A 159 -10.19 -2.83 -3.01
C SER A 159 -8.84 -2.74 -2.27
N LEU A 160 -8.58 -1.62 -1.58
CA LEU A 160 -7.36 -1.43 -0.79
C LEU A 160 -7.38 -2.30 0.48
N LEU A 161 -8.54 -2.39 1.14
CA LEU A 161 -8.71 -3.24 2.32
C LEU A 161 -8.47 -4.72 1.99
N VAL A 162 -9.03 -5.20 0.87
CA VAL A 162 -8.82 -6.57 0.40
C VAL A 162 -7.35 -6.83 0.09
N ARG A 163 -6.65 -5.89 -0.57
CA ARG A 163 -5.20 -6.00 -0.81
C ARG A 163 -4.40 -6.03 0.49
N GLY A 164 -4.75 -5.19 1.46
CA GLY A 164 -4.09 -5.15 2.78
C GLY A 164 -4.24 -6.45 3.55
N ILE A 165 -5.45 -7.01 3.61
CA ILE A 165 -5.72 -8.31 4.25
C ILE A 165 -4.97 -9.43 3.52
N THR A 166 -4.97 -9.42 2.18
CA THR A 166 -4.20 -10.39 1.39
C THR A 166 -2.71 -10.32 1.73
N PHE A 167 -2.16 -9.12 1.88
CA PHE A 167 -0.76 -8.93 2.26
C PHE A 167 -0.48 -9.42 3.69
N ALA A 168 -1.38 -9.17 4.64
CA ALA A 168 -1.27 -9.70 6.01
C ALA A 168 -1.29 -11.24 6.04
N LEU A 169 -2.13 -11.87 5.22
CA LEU A 169 -2.16 -13.33 5.05
C LEU A 169 -0.86 -13.86 4.44
N LEU A 170 -0.30 -13.18 3.45
CA LEU A 170 1.00 -13.56 2.88
C LEU A 170 2.11 -13.48 3.92
N ILE A 171 2.15 -12.42 4.74
CA ILE A 171 3.09 -12.29 5.85
C ILE A 171 2.93 -13.43 6.84
N GLY A 172 1.69 -13.76 7.23
CA GLY A 172 1.39 -14.89 8.11
C GLY A 172 1.82 -16.24 7.56
N LEU A 173 1.57 -16.45 6.27
CA LEU A 173 1.98 -17.66 5.57
C LEU A 173 3.49 -17.81 5.57
N VAL A 174 4.22 -16.77 5.16
CA VAL A 174 5.69 -16.77 5.12
C VAL A 174 6.28 -16.90 6.53
N GLY A 175 5.72 -16.18 7.50
CA GLY A 175 6.16 -16.20 8.89
C GLY A 175 5.86 -17.51 9.63
N GLY A 176 4.78 -18.20 9.26
CA GLY A 176 4.40 -19.49 9.85
C GLY A 176 5.08 -20.69 9.19
N LEU A 177 5.46 -20.58 7.90
CA LEU A 177 5.97 -21.70 7.12
C LEU A 177 7.28 -22.26 7.65
N PHE A 178 8.24 -21.40 7.98
CA PHE A 178 9.54 -21.85 8.47
C PHE A 178 9.44 -22.59 9.83
N PRO A 179 8.76 -22.04 10.86
CA PRO A 179 8.50 -22.74 12.11
C PRO A 179 7.72 -24.04 11.92
N ALA A 180 6.71 -24.05 11.04
CA ALA A 180 5.88 -25.23 10.76
C ALA A 180 6.72 -26.40 10.22
N VAL A 181 7.56 -26.13 9.22
CA VAL A 181 8.46 -27.14 8.64
C VAL A 181 9.51 -27.60 9.64
N ARG A 182 10.03 -26.69 10.47
CA ARG A 182 11.00 -27.04 11.52
C ARG A 182 10.37 -27.95 12.58
N ALA A 183 9.16 -27.65 13.04
CA ALA A 183 8.40 -28.47 14.00
C ALA A 183 8.22 -29.90 13.48
N ALA A 184 7.81 -30.01 12.21
CA ALA A 184 7.60 -31.26 11.52
C ALA A 184 8.88 -32.11 11.38
N ARG A 185 10.06 -31.48 11.36
CA ARG A 185 11.36 -32.14 11.21
C ARG A 185 12.08 -32.42 12.54
N GLN A 186 11.63 -31.87 13.66
CA GLN A 186 12.26 -32.14 14.96
C GLN A 186 12.16 -33.62 15.32
N SER A 187 13.28 -34.20 15.77
CA SER A 187 13.34 -35.62 16.13
C SER A 187 12.63 -35.85 17.46
N VAL A 188 11.84 -36.94 17.54
CA VAL A 188 11.13 -37.33 18.77
C VAL A 188 12.12 -37.52 19.93
N SER A 189 13.30 -38.07 19.64
CA SER A 189 14.37 -38.29 20.63
C SER A 189 14.99 -37.01 21.16
N SER A 190 15.12 -35.95 20.35
CA SER A 190 15.62 -34.65 20.83
C SER A 190 14.54 -33.93 21.64
N ALA A 191 13.30 -33.93 21.17
CA ALA A 191 12.19 -33.26 21.85
C ALA A 191 11.89 -33.82 23.25
N LEU A 192 12.19 -35.11 23.50
CA LEU A 192 12.06 -35.75 24.81
C LEU A 192 13.30 -35.60 25.71
N ARG A 193 14.46 -35.24 25.14
CA ARG A 193 15.73 -35.04 25.88
C ARG A 193 15.99 -33.60 26.27
N GLU A 194 15.35 -32.63 25.62
CA GLU A 194 15.71 -31.21 25.68
C GLU A 194 15.07 -30.45 26.86
N GLN A 195 14.57 -31.16 27.89
CA GLN A 195 14.21 -30.59 29.20
C GLN A 195 14.55 -31.55 30.33
#